data_AF-A0A2E5ID03-F1
#
_entry.id   AF-A0A2E5ID03-F1
#
_cell.length_a   1.000
_cell.length_b   1.000
_cell.length_c   1.000
_cell.angle_alpha   90.00
_cell.angle_beta   90.00
_cell.angle_gamma   90.00
#
_symmetry.space_group_name_H-M   'P 1'
#
loop_
_entity.id
_entity.type
_entity.pdbx_description
1 polymer ?
#
loop_
_entity_poly.entity_id
_entity_poly.type
_entity_poly.pdbx_seq_one_letter_code
_entity_poly.pdbx_strand_id
1 'polypeptide(L)'
;MKKTLSKNPNMLRTMIGLGMTLILLLSYAVYSNTLDSEYYRFETTNEEVLLTTNELDGDGKWYVTTTSAISWLNVSMDNLPSGSEITVSSSSTPFYTSESLGSDNAGRMFTCKDIDDDFELIVESCDLDFSHSVLETDGLIEFKSIVAIELPLGGVGYIEADNYDEAYEKATERVSDAEGITTWSVEVRKSGTIVNLTDAPEIKTVTHELVSVEEFKLDPVTETLYGLASLIGCFTMMIVVPMIAYFSSVARQKKEDRQRAENPPPSD
;
A
#
# COMPACT_ATOMS: atom_id res chain seq x y z
N MET A 1 -39.30 21.22 -33.35
CA MET A 1 -38.65 19.91 -33.11
C MET A 1 -39.51 18.87 -32.37
N LYS A 2 -40.85 19.03 -32.27
CA LYS A 2 -41.74 17.99 -31.69
C LYS A 2 -41.89 16.71 -32.55
N LYS A 3 -41.30 16.65 -33.75
CA LYS A 3 -41.71 15.71 -34.81
C LYS A 3 -40.72 14.60 -35.18
N THR A 4 -39.51 14.57 -34.60
CA THR A 4 -38.52 13.51 -34.87
C THR A 4 -38.24 12.59 -33.68
N LEU A 5 -38.50 13.01 -32.45
CA LEU A 5 -38.52 12.12 -31.27
C LEU A 5 -39.88 11.41 -31.07
N SER A 6 -40.95 11.88 -31.71
CA SER A 6 -42.30 11.31 -31.56
C SER A 6 -42.61 10.12 -32.49
N LYS A 7 -41.63 9.65 -33.28
CA LYS A 7 -41.87 8.65 -34.34
C LYS A 7 -41.62 7.20 -33.93
N ASN A 8 -41.07 6.94 -32.75
CA ASN A 8 -40.95 5.57 -32.23
C ASN A 8 -40.99 5.52 -30.70
N PRO A 9 -42.18 5.59 -30.08
CA PRO A 9 -42.32 5.56 -28.61
C PRO A 9 -41.76 4.28 -27.97
N ASN A 10 -41.63 3.20 -28.75
CA ASN A 10 -40.96 1.98 -28.31
C ASN A 10 -39.46 2.17 -28.08
N MET A 11 -38.76 3.00 -28.86
CA MET A 11 -37.31 3.17 -28.73
C MET A 11 -36.91 3.94 -27.45
N LEU A 12 -37.70 4.95 -27.06
CA LEU A 12 -37.47 5.67 -25.80
C LEU A 12 -37.78 4.76 -24.60
N ARG A 13 -38.85 3.97 -24.69
CA ARG A 13 -39.25 3.03 -23.64
C ARG A 13 -38.26 1.89 -23.47
N THR A 14 -37.67 1.39 -24.56
CA THR A 14 -36.62 0.36 -24.48
C THR A 14 -35.31 0.93 -23.96
N MET A 15 -34.92 2.16 -24.33
CA MET A 15 -33.70 2.79 -23.80
C MET A 15 -33.81 3.07 -22.29
N ILE A 16 -34.96 3.57 -21.82
CA ILE A 16 -35.22 3.78 -20.39
C ILE A 16 -35.32 2.44 -19.66
N GLY A 17 -36.00 1.45 -20.24
CA GLY A 17 -36.14 0.12 -19.65
C GLY A 17 -34.80 -0.59 -19.49
N LEU A 18 -33.96 -0.59 -20.54
CA LEU A 18 -32.62 -1.19 -20.49
C LEU A 18 -31.69 -0.45 -19.53
N GLY A 19 -31.77 0.89 -19.46
CA GLY A 19 -31.03 1.67 -18.47
C GLY A 19 -31.42 1.32 -17.04
N MET A 20 -32.73 1.20 -16.76
CA MET A 20 -33.22 0.83 -15.43
C MET A 20 -32.82 -0.60 -15.03
N THR A 21 -32.89 -1.56 -15.96
CA THR A 21 -32.44 -2.93 -15.70
C THR A 21 -30.94 -2.99 -15.45
N LEU A 22 -30.13 -2.21 -16.19
CA LEU A 22 -28.68 -2.15 -15.98
C LEU A 22 -28.35 -1.58 -14.59
N ILE A 23 -29.05 -0.52 -14.17
CA ILE A 23 -28.88 0.05 -12.82
C ILE A 23 -29.22 -0.98 -11.75
N LEU A 24 -30.33 -1.72 -11.89
CA LEU A 24 -30.72 -2.76 -10.93
C LEU A 24 -29.72 -3.91 -10.88
N LEU A 25 -29.22 -4.37 -12.04
CA LEU A 25 -28.21 -5.42 -12.11
C LEU A 25 -26.88 -4.99 -11.50
N LEU A 26 -26.42 -3.77 -11.79
CA LEU A 26 -25.20 -3.22 -11.19
C LEU A 26 -25.36 -3.03 -9.67
N SER A 27 -26.52 -2.53 -9.23
CA SER A 27 -26.82 -2.38 -7.81
C SER A 27 -26.83 -3.73 -7.09
N TYR A 28 -27.41 -4.76 -7.73
CA TYR A 28 -27.39 -6.13 -7.20
C TYR A 28 -25.98 -6.72 -7.17
N ALA A 29 -25.17 -6.51 -8.21
CA ALA A 29 -23.79 -7.01 -8.25
C ALA A 29 -22.92 -6.36 -7.16
N VAL A 30 -23.03 -5.04 -6.97
CA VAL A 30 -22.36 -4.34 -5.87
C VAL A 30 -22.84 -4.86 -4.52
N TYR A 31 -24.16 -4.99 -4.32
CA TYR A 31 -24.73 -5.51 -3.09
C TYR A 31 -24.27 -6.94 -2.78
N SER A 32 -24.22 -7.82 -3.79
CA SER A 32 -23.77 -9.20 -3.65
C SER A 32 -22.31 -9.28 -3.23
N ASN A 33 -21.41 -8.56 -3.91
CA ASN A 33 -19.99 -8.54 -3.59
C ASN A 33 -19.67 -7.82 -2.27
N THR A 34 -20.59 -6.99 -1.76
CA THR A 34 -20.45 -6.35 -0.46
C THR A 34 -20.81 -7.29 0.70
N LEU A 35 -21.68 -8.28 0.44
CA LEU A 35 -22.15 -9.23 1.46
C LEU A 35 -21.27 -10.46 1.61
N ASP A 36 -20.52 -10.81 0.56
CA ASP A 36 -19.68 -12.00 0.51
C ASP A 36 -18.30 -11.56 0.05
N SER A 37 -17.50 -11.11 1.01
CA SER A 37 -16.10 -10.76 0.75
C SER A 37 -15.24 -11.98 1.01
N GLU A 38 -14.55 -12.44 -0.02
CA GLU A 38 -13.48 -13.45 0.10
C GLU A 38 -12.25 -12.90 0.84
N TYR A 39 -12.24 -11.61 1.21
CA TYR A 39 -11.15 -10.97 1.94
C TYR A 39 -11.48 -10.76 3.42
N TYR A 40 -10.49 -11.06 4.26
CA TYR A 40 -10.50 -10.84 5.70
C TYR A 40 -9.37 -9.90 6.08
N ARG A 41 -9.68 -8.94 6.95
CA ARG A 41 -8.71 -8.05 7.59
C ARG A 41 -8.25 -8.70 8.89
N PHE A 42 -6.96 -8.86 9.07
CA PHE A 42 -6.40 -9.28 10.35
C PHE A 42 -5.57 -8.15 10.97
N GLU A 43 -5.60 -8.07 12.30
CA GLU A 43 -4.91 -7.07 13.09
C GLU A 43 -3.95 -7.73 14.07
N THR A 44 -2.79 -7.09 14.26
CA THR A 44 -1.73 -7.53 15.15
C THR A 44 -1.35 -6.39 16.10
N THR A 45 -0.75 -6.73 17.24
CA THR A 45 -0.37 -5.77 18.29
C THR A 45 0.52 -4.63 17.78
N ASN A 46 1.47 -4.93 16.89
CA ASN A 46 2.40 -3.96 16.28
C ASN A 46 3.11 -3.09 17.34
N GLU A 47 3.68 -3.73 18.35
CA GLU A 47 4.22 -3.07 19.54
C GLU A 47 5.74 -2.89 19.42
N GLU A 48 6.23 -1.67 19.60
CA GLU A 48 7.67 -1.41 19.68
C GLU A 48 8.21 -1.75 21.08
N VAL A 49 9.21 -2.61 21.12
CA VAL A 49 9.86 -3.09 22.34
C VAL A 49 11.35 -2.76 22.31
N LEU A 50 11.84 -2.09 23.35
CA LEU A 50 13.29 -1.91 23.58
C LEU A 50 13.84 -3.16 24.26
N LEU A 51 14.85 -3.76 23.65
CA LEU A 51 15.47 -4.98 24.12
C LEU A 51 16.65 -4.70 25.04
N THR A 52 16.79 -5.50 26.11
CA THR A 52 17.94 -5.45 27.00
C THR A 52 19.10 -6.26 26.41
N THR A 53 20.17 -5.56 26.04
CA THR A 53 21.38 -6.18 25.49
C THR A 53 22.31 -6.72 26.58
N ASN A 54 22.94 -7.86 26.32
CA ASN A 54 23.99 -8.42 27.17
C ASN A 54 25.35 -8.33 26.46
N GLU A 55 26.41 -8.02 27.18
CA GLU A 55 27.76 -8.01 26.64
C GLU A 55 28.43 -9.38 26.80
N LEU A 56 29.09 -9.84 25.75
CA LEU A 56 29.89 -11.06 25.74
C LEU A 56 31.32 -10.74 26.17
N ASP A 57 31.74 -11.32 27.30
CA ASP A 57 33.12 -11.33 27.82
C ASP A 57 33.80 -9.95 28.02
N GLY A 58 33.05 -8.84 27.95
CA GLY A 58 33.60 -7.48 28.13
C GLY A 58 34.42 -6.97 26.93
N ASP A 59 34.25 -7.62 25.78
CA ASP A 59 35.05 -7.40 24.56
C ASP A 59 34.38 -6.44 23.56
N GLY A 60 33.31 -5.72 23.93
CA GLY A 60 32.58 -4.83 23.00
C GLY A 60 31.76 -5.58 21.95
N LYS A 61 31.25 -6.76 22.32
CA LYS A 61 30.27 -7.55 21.55
C LYS A 61 29.01 -7.69 22.36
N TRP A 62 27.88 -7.27 21.79
CA TRP A 62 26.58 -7.37 22.46
C TRP A 62 25.71 -8.39 21.76
N TYR A 63 24.85 -9.05 22.52
CA TYR A 63 23.86 -9.94 21.99
C TYR A 63 22.52 -9.81 22.71
N VAL A 64 21.46 -10.14 21.98
CA VAL A 64 20.11 -10.23 22.52
C VAL A 64 19.33 -11.32 21.80
N THR A 65 18.48 -12.03 22.53
CA THR A 65 17.69 -13.13 21.96
C THR A 65 16.21 -12.73 21.96
N THR A 66 15.58 -12.83 20.80
CA THR A 66 14.14 -12.66 20.60
C THR A 66 13.48 -14.01 20.39
N THR A 67 12.23 -14.15 20.81
CA THR A 67 11.43 -15.38 20.63
C THR A 67 10.07 -15.12 19.97
N SER A 68 9.71 -13.86 19.76
CA SER A 68 8.44 -13.42 19.17
C SER A 68 8.55 -13.18 17.67
N ALA A 69 7.41 -13.08 17.01
CA ALA A 69 7.32 -12.63 15.63
C ALA A 69 7.69 -11.13 15.55
N ILE A 70 8.79 -10.83 14.86
CA ILE A 70 9.30 -9.47 14.71
C ILE A 70 9.33 -9.04 13.25
N SER A 71 8.87 -7.82 12.97
CA SER A 71 8.86 -7.25 11.62
C SER A 71 10.04 -6.31 11.38
N TRP A 72 10.45 -5.56 12.41
CA TRP A 72 11.54 -4.59 12.36
C TRP A 72 12.60 -4.86 13.42
N LEU A 73 13.85 -4.55 13.07
CA LEU A 73 14.97 -4.47 13.98
C LEU A 73 15.72 -3.16 13.72
N ASN A 74 15.75 -2.31 14.73
CA ASN A 74 16.48 -1.05 14.70
C ASN A 74 17.59 -1.10 15.75
N VAL A 75 18.81 -0.83 15.33
CA VAL A 75 19.97 -0.74 16.20
C VAL A 75 20.53 0.67 16.10
N SER A 76 20.68 1.35 17.23
CA SER A 76 21.28 2.68 17.27
C SER A 76 22.36 2.78 18.32
N MET A 77 23.41 3.54 18.01
CA MET A 77 24.53 3.77 18.92
C MET A 77 25.14 5.14 18.67
N ASP A 78 25.46 5.85 19.75
CA ASP A 78 26.04 7.19 19.73
C ASP A 78 27.48 7.22 20.27
N ASN A 79 28.11 8.39 20.24
CA ASN A 79 29.46 8.64 20.73
C ASN A 79 30.54 7.73 20.12
N LEU A 80 30.34 7.34 18.86
CA LEU A 80 31.25 6.45 18.15
C LEU A 80 32.48 7.20 17.61
N PRO A 81 33.69 6.61 17.69
CA PRO A 81 34.87 7.18 17.06
C PRO A 81 34.70 7.27 15.54
N SER A 82 35.18 8.37 14.94
CA SER A 82 35.09 8.54 13.47
C SER A 82 35.69 7.35 12.71
N GLY A 83 34.94 6.85 11.72
CA GLY A 83 35.32 5.72 10.89
C GLY A 83 35.09 4.36 11.57
N SER A 84 34.16 4.29 12.52
CA SER A 84 33.70 3.02 13.08
C SER A 84 32.62 2.40 12.19
N GLU A 85 32.53 1.08 12.23
CA GLU A 85 31.59 0.26 11.48
C GLU A 85 30.87 -0.65 12.47
N ILE A 86 29.55 -0.67 12.44
CA ILE A 86 28.76 -1.67 13.17
C ILE A 86 28.53 -2.85 12.24
N THR A 87 28.60 -4.07 12.79
CA THR A 87 28.14 -5.29 12.14
C THR A 87 27.02 -5.87 12.99
N VAL A 88 25.83 -6.00 12.40
CA VAL A 88 24.67 -6.65 13.02
C VAL A 88 24.45 -7.98 12.34
N SER A 89 24.34 -9.05 13.13
CA SER A 89 24.15 -10.40 12.61
C SER A 89 23.09 -11.20 13.37
N SER A 90 22.50 -12.16 12.66
CA SER A 90 21.43 -13.03 13.13
C SER A 90 21.87 -14.49 13.12
N SER A 91 21.43 -15.26 14.12
CA SER A 91 21.74 -16.69 14.21
C SER A 91 20.90 -17.59 13.29
N SER A 92 19.69 -17.16 12.92
CA SER A 92 18.64 -18.06 12.41
C SER A 92 17.75 -17.47 11.33
N THR A 93 17.52 -16.16 11.35
CA THR A 93 16.61 -15.51 10.39
C THR A 93 17.38 -14.49 9.56
N PRO A 94 17.44 -14.64 8.22
CA PRO A 94 18.01 -13.60 7.36
C PRO A 94 17.08 -12.38 7.36
N PHE A 95 17.64 -11.21 7.12
CA PHE A 95 16.88 -9.97 7.21
C PHE A 95 17.34 -8.97 6.15
N TYR A 96 16.44 -8.06 5.81
CA TYR A 96 16.58 -7.11 4.73
C TYR A 96 17.15 -5.78 5.23
N THR A 97 18.13 -5.25 4.53
CA THR A 97 18.67 -3.91 4.79
C THR A 97 18.77 -3.11 3.50
N SER A 98 18.78 -1.79 3.62
CA SER A 98 19.06 -0.86 2.52
C SER A 98 19.41 0.50 3.11
N GLU A 99 20.29 1.26 2.45
CA GLU A 99 20.66 2.62 2.87
C GLU A 99 19.47 3.59 2.84
N SER A 100 18.47 3.34 1.99
CA SER A 100 17.28 4.19 1.86
C SER A 100 16.13 3.79 2.78
N LEU A 101 16.29 2.72 3.57
CA LEU A 101 15.27 2.26 4.50
C LEU A 101 15.02 3.31 5.59
N GLY A 102 13.76 3.79 5.67
CA GLY A 102 13.37 4.86 6.60
C GLY A 102 13.82 6.27 6.17
N SER A 103 14.29 6.45 4.94
CA SER A 103 14.48 7.78 4.34
C SER A 103 13.14 8.34 3.82
N ASP A 104 13.02 9.68 3.82
CA ASP A 104 11.85 10.36 3.24
C ASP A 104 11.92 10.25 1.71
N ASN A 105 11.36 9.16 1.18
CA ASN A 105 11.41 8.80 -0.24
C ASN A 105 10.46 9.64 -1.13
N ALA A 106 10.24 10.91 -0.78
CA ALA A 106 9.39 11.86 -1.52
C ALA A 106 8.00 11.30 -1.87
N GLY A 107 7.42 10.50 -0.96
CA GLY A 107 6.11 9.86 -1.14
C GLY A 107 6.10 8.55 -1.94
N ARG A 108 7.26 7.98 -2.30
CA ARG A 108 7.33 6.61 -2.85
C ARG A 108 7.30 5.58 -1.71
N MET A 109 6.49 4.54 -1.86
CA MET A 109 6.45 3.41 -0.92
C MET A 109 7.74 2.61 -1.10
N PHE A 110 8.59 2.60 -0.08
CA PHE A 110 9.76 1.73 -0.01
C PHE A 110 9.27 0.31 0.33
N THR A 111 9.65 -0.68 -0.48
CA THR A 111 9.33 -2.08 -0.24
C THR A 111 10.56 -2.93 -0.55
N CYS A 112 10.91 -3.82 0.37
CA CYS A 112 11.89 -4.87 0.12
C CYS A 112 11.30 -6.08 -0.63
N LYS A 113 10.00 -6.02 -0.96
CA LYS A 113 9.31 -7.10 -1.66
C LYS A 113 9.55 -6.89 -3.15
N ASP A 114 10.25 -7.83 -3.76
CA ASP A 114 10.37 -7.89 -5.20
C ASP A 114 8.95 -7.95 -5.80
N ILE A 115 8.64 -6.97 -6.64
CA ILE A 115 7.45 -6.98 -7.48
C ILE A 115 7.89 -7.70 -8.75
N ASP A 116 7.19 -8.78 -9.11
CA ASP A 116 7.44 -9.65 -10.27
C ASP A 116 7.99 -8.90 -11.51
N ASP A 117 8.86 -9.61 -12.26
CA ASP A 117 9.66 -9.18 -13.44
C ASP A 117 8.88 -8.43 -14.56
N ASP A 118 7.56 -8.36 -14.51
CA ASP A 118 6.68 -7.73 -15.51
C ASP A 118 6.43 -6.23 -15.26
N PHE A 119 6.79 -5.69 -14.09
CA PHE A 119 6.67 -4.26 -13.78
C PHE A 119 8.05 -3.62 -13.55
N GLU A 120 8.55 -2.92 -14.58
CA GLU A 120 9.81 -2.17 -14.62
C GLU A 120 9.80 -0.87 -13.76
N LEU A 121 9.14 -0.89 -12.59
CA LEU A 121 9.33 0.15 -11.58
C LEU A 121 10.53 -0.29 -10.74
N ILE A 122 11.64 0.44 -10.87
CA ILE A 122 12.87 0.23 -10.10
C ILE A 122 12.52 0.22 -8.60
N VAL A 123 12.33 -0.98 -8.06
CA VAL A 123 12.28 -1.23 -6.62
C VAL A 123 13.75 -1.33 -6.21
N GLU A 124 14.16 -0.48 -5.29
CA GLU A 124 15.48 -0.58 -4.70
C GLU A 124 15.55 -1.93 -3.97
N SER A 125 16.36 -2.85 -4.49
CA SER A 125 16.45 -4.20 -3.96
C SER A 125 17.10 -4.14 -2.59
N CYS A 126 16.36 -4.48 -1.54
CA CYS A 126 16.97 -4.66 -0.23
C CYS A 126 17.89 -5.88 -0.26
N ASP A 127 19.03 -5.79 0.43
CA ASP A 127 19.96 -6.89 0.55
C ASP A 127 19.47 -7.84 1.64
N LEU A 128 19.24 -9.11 1.28
CA LEU A 128 18.86 -10.17 2.22
C LEU A 128 20.10 -10.98 2.62
N ASP A 129 20.51 -10.86 3.89
CA ASP A 129 21.62 -11.63 4.45
C ASP A 129 21.42 -11.83 5.97
N PHE A 130 22.24 -12.70 6.58
CA PHE A 130 22.31 -12.91 8.02
C PHE A 130 23.21 -11.91 8.73
N SER A 131 24.02 -11.15 7.99
CA SER A 131 24.97 -10.20 8.56
C SER A 131 25.10 -8.99 7.66
N HIS A 132 24.93 -7.81 8.24
CA HIS A 132 25.01 -6.53 7.54
C HIS A 132 25.91 -5.57 8.31
N SER A 133 26.58 -4.67 7.60
CA SER A 133 27.44 -3.66 8.22
C SER A 133 27.12 -2.26 7.71
N VAL A 134 27.23 -1.27 8.58
CA VAL A 134 27.05 0.14 8.22
C VAL A 134 28.10 1.00 8.90
N LEU A 135 28.52 2.04 8.20
CA LEU A 135 29.52 2.99 8.68
C LEU A 135 28.85 4.08 9.52
N GLU A 136 29.58 4.54 10.54
CA GLU A 136 29.22 5.70 11.33
C GLU A 136 29.15 6.98 10.50
N THR A 137 28.17 7.83 10.84
CA THR A 137 28.00 9.18 10.31
C THR A 137 27.84 10.17 11.47
N ASP A 138 28.75 11.14 11.58
CA ASP A 138 28.74 12.21 12.59
C ASP A 138 28.68 11.74 14.07
N GLY A 139 29.34 10.63 14.38
CA GLY A 139 29.42 9.99 15.70
C GLY A 139 28.22 9.11 16.03
N LEU A 140 27.30 8.92 15.09
CA LEU A 140 26.06 8.18 15.24
C LEU A 140 25.98 7.03 14.23
N ILE A 141 25.43 5.91 14.66
CA ILE A 141 24.98 4.84 13.78
C ILE A 141 23.48 4.65 14.02
N GLU A 142 22.71 4.74 12.94
CA GLU A 142 21.31 4.28 12.87
C GLU A 142 21.23 3.15 11.85
N PHE A 143 21.03 1.94 12.34
CA PHE A 143 20.85 0.75 11.53
C PHE A 143 19.38 0.36 11.57
N LYS A 144 18.73 0.34 10.40
CA LYS A 144 17.32 -0.05 10.24
C LYS A 144 17.27 -1.32 9.42
N SER A 145 16.40 -2.25 9.79
CA SER A 145 16.19 -3.46 9.01
C SER A 145 14.78 -4.02 9.13
N ILE A 146 14.37 -4.77 8.09
CA ILE A 146 13.11 -5.51 8.04
C ILE A 146 13.43 -7.00 8.19
N VAL A 147 12.85 -7.65 9.20
CA VAL A 147 13.09 -9.07 9.50
C VAL A 147 12.07 -9.94 8.78
N ALA A 148 10.78 -9.74 9.04
CA ALA A 148 9.70 -10.50 8.41
C ALA A 148 8.81 -9.57 7.57
N ILE A 149 9.07 -9.53 6.26
CA ILE A 149 8.31 -8.72 5.30
C ILE A 149 6.85 -9.17 5.14
N GLU A 150 6.58 -10.41 5.53
CA GLU A 150 5.25 -11.00 5.45
C GLU A 150 4.33 -10.53 6.60
N LEU A 151 4.90 -10.04 7.70
CA LEU A 151 4.12 -9.42 8.77
C LEU A 151 3.61 -8.03 8.33
N PRO A 152 2.41 -7.63 8.77
CA PRO A 152 1.88 -6.32 8.45
C PRO A 152 2.65 -5.23 9.23
N LEU A 153 3.53 -4.50 8.55
CA LEU A 153 4.38 -3.45 9.16
C LEU A 153 3.57 -2.33 9.86
N GLY A 154 2.30 -2.13 9.46
CA GLY A 154 1.36 -1.19 10.07
C GLY A 154 0.38 -1.82 11.06
N GLY A 155 0.59 -3.08 11.43
CA GLY A 155 -0.28 -3.86 12.31
C GLY A 155 -1.52 -4.44 11.66
N VAL A 156 -1.84 -4.06 10.41
CA VAL A 156 -3.03 -4.50 9.68
C VAL A 156 -2.63 -5.19 8.38
N GLY A 157 -3.17 -6.39 8.16
CA GLY A 157 -3.00 -7.15 6.92
C GLY A 157 -4.33 -7.65 6.37
N TYR A 158 -4.27 -8.19 5.15
CA TYR A 158 -5.43 -8.76 4.46
C TYR A 158 -5.10 -10.16 3.94
N ILE A 159 -6.05 -11.08 4.04
CA ILE A 159 -5.94 -12.46 3.59
C ILE A 159 -7.19 -12.83 2.80
N GLU A 160 -6.99 -13.59 1.73
CA GLU A 160 -8.08 -14.20 0.95
C GLU A 160 -8.41 -15.58 1.52
N ALA A 161 -9.69 -15.84 1.80
CA ALA A 161 -10.18 -17.10 2.36
C ALA A 161 -11.68 -17.28 2.09
N ASP A 162 -12.14 -18.53 1.99
CA ASP A 162 -13.54 -18.86 1.72
C ASP A 162 -14.43 -18.64 2.96
N ASN A 163 -13.84 -18.71 4.16
CA ASN A 163 -14.56 -18.60 5.42
C ASN A 163 -13.66 -18.10 6.55
N TYR A 164 -14.29 -17.70 7.66
CA TYR A 164 -13.60 -17.17 8.83
C TYR A 164 -12.57 -18.15 9.43
N ASP A 165 -12.88 -19.46 9.48
CA ASP A 165 -11.98 -20.44 10.10
C ASP A 165 -10.68 -20.56 9.30
N GLU A 166 -10.78 -20.61 7.97
CA GLU A 166 -9.62 -20.58 7.06
C GLU A 166 -8.84 -19.27 7.17
N ALA A 167 -9.55 -18.13 7.22
CA ALA A 167 -8.90 -16.82 7.39
C ALA A 167 -8.12 -16.73 8.70
N TYR A 168 -8.70 -17.26 9.78
CA TYR A 168 -8.08 -17.30 11.10
C TYR A 168 -6.86 -18.22 11.13
N GLU A 169 -6.96 -19.39 10.51
CA GLU A 169 -5.83 -20.33 10.37
C GLU A 169 -4.68 -19.69 9.59
N LYS A 170 -4.94 -19.11 8.41
CA LYS A 170 -3.92 -18.41 7.61
C LYS A 170 -3.31 -17.22 8.34
N ALA A 171 -4.11 -16.42 9.05
CA ALA A 171 -3.60 -15.28 9.82
C ALA A 171 -2.72 -15.73 10.99
N THR A 172 -3.09 -16.84 11.64
CA THR A 172 -2.31 -17.45 12.72
C THR A 172 -1.00 -18.01 12.19
N GLU A 173 -1.05 -18.78 11.10
CA GLU A 173 0.12 -19.34 10.41
C GLU A 173 1.11 -18.24 10.02
N ARG A 174 0.62 -17.14 9.45
CA ARG A 174 1.41 -15.96 9.08
C ARG A 174 2.24 -15.40 10.23
N VAL A 175 1.65 -15.29 11.42
CA VAL A 175 2.33 -14.78 12.62
C VAL A 175 3.27 -15.84 13.17
N SER A 176 2.84 -17.10 13.27
CA SER A 176 3.65 -18.18 13.81
C SER A 176 4.87 -18.52 12.95
N ASP A 177 4.79 -18.36 11.63
CA ASP A 177 5.92 -18.57 10.72
C ASP A 177 7.05 -17.58 10.96
N ALA A 178 6.71 -16.39 11.46
CA ALA A 178 7.68 -15.38 11.86
C ALA A 178 8.14 -15.53 13.32
N GLU A 179 7.49 -16.36 14.13
CA GLU A 179 7.93 -16.67 15.48
C GLU A 179 9.14 -17.59 15.45
N GLY A 180 10.22 -17.18 16.10
CA GLY A 180 11.44 -17.97 16.16
C GLY A 180 12.42 -17.46 17.19
N ILE A 181 13.24 -18.37 17.71
CA ILE A 181 14.33 -18.02 18.61
C ILE A 181 15.50 -17.52 17.78
N THR A 182 15.74 -16.21 17.80
CA THR A 182 16.82 -15.57 17.06
C THR A 182 17.72 -14.81 18.01
N THR A 183 19.02 -15.08 17.95
CA THR A 183 20.03 -14.30 18.65
C THR A 183 20.64 -13.30 17.69
N TRP A 184 20.46 -12.04 18.03
CA TRP A 184 21.04 -10.89 17.35
C TRP A 184 22.36 -10.56 18.03
N SER A 185 23.42 -10.43 17.25
CA SER A 185 24.71 -9.99 17.77
C SER A 185 25.19 -8.74 17.06
N VAL A 186 25.75 -7.83 17.84
CA VAL A 186 26.18 -6.50 17.44
C VAL A 186 27.65 -6.36 17.82
N GLU A 187 28.48 -6.01 16.84
CA GLU A 187 29.90 -5.77 17.03
C GLU A 187 30.30 -4.45 16.38
N VAL A 188 31.11 -3.65 17.06
CA VAL A 188 31.65 -2.40 16.51
C VAL A 188 33.14 -2.56 16.23
N ARG A 189 33.53 -2.30 14.97
CA ARG A 189 34.91 -2.36 14.51
C ARG A 189 35.40 -1.01 14.04
N LYS A 190 36.68 -0.74 14.23
CA LYS A 190 37.40 0.36 13.61
C LYS A 190 38.66 -0.18 12.96
N SER A 191 38.80 0.04 11.66
CA SER A 191 39.94 -0.45 10.87
C SER A 191 40.24 -1.95 11.08
N GLY A 192 39.19 -2.77 11.23
CA GLY A 192 39.29 -4.22 11.45
C GLY A 192 39.55 -4.67 12.90
N THR A 193 39.68 -3.74 13.85
CA THR A 193 39.82 -4.05 15.28
C THR A 193 38.56 -3.72 16.05
N ILE A 194 38.20 -4.56 17.03
CA ILE A 194 37.02 -4.33 17.87
C ILE A 194 37.27 -3.11 18.77
N VAL A 195 36.30 -2.20 18.80
CA VAL A 195 36.34 -1.04 19.70
C VAL A 195 35.63 -1.43 20.98
N ASN A 196 36.34 -1.35 22.10
CA ASN A 196 35.70 -1.50 23.41
C ASN A 196 34.98 -0.18 23.75
N LEU A 197 33.66 -0.23 23.83
CA LEU A 197 32.79 0.92 24.09
C LEU A 197 32.20 0.81 25.49
N THR A 198 31.97 1.96 26.14
CA THR A 198 31.43 2.00 27.50
C THR A 198 29.91 1.85 27.53
N ASP A 199 29.24 2.30 26.47
CA ASP A 199 27.80 2.27 26.34
C ASP A 199 27.36 1.10 25.47
N ALA A 200 26.20 0.52 25.78
CA ALA A 200 25.61 -0.57 25.00
C ALA A 200 24.74 -0.02 23.85
N PRO A 201 24.64 -0.73 22.72
CA PRO A 201 23.76 -0.33 21.63
C PRO A 201 22.28 -0.42 22.05
N GLU A 202 21.47 0.54 21.62
CA GLU A 202 20.02 0.48 21.77
C GLU A 202 19.45 -0.40 20.65
N ILE A 203 18.79 -1.51 21.02
CA ILE A 203 18.13 -2.40 20.06
C ILE A 203 16.63 -2.34 20.29
N LYS A 204 15.88 -1.91 19.26
CA LYS A 204 14.42 -1.86 19.25
C LYS A 204 13.87 -2.83 18.22
N THR A 205 12.79 -3.51 18.57
CA THR A 205 12.09 -4.42 17.65
C THR A 205 10.60 -4.15 17.69
N VAL A 206 9.90 -4.45 16.59
CA VAL A 206 8.44 -4.39 16.55
C VAL A 206 7.88 -5.82 16.58
N THR A 207 7.11 -6.14 17.61
CA THR A 207 6.52 -7.46 17.82
C THR A 207 5.08 -7.52 17.32
N HIS A 208 4.68 -8.70 16.87
CA HIS A 208 3.33 -8.97 16.38
C HIS A 208 2.73 -10.18 17.09
N GLU A 209 1.58 -9.98 17.71
CA GLU A 209 0.68 -11.05 18.14
C GLU A 209 -0.68 -10.83 17.46
N LEU A 210 -1.35 -11.91 17.07
CA LEU A 210 -2.66 -11.83 16.43
C LEU A 210 -3.71 -11.29 17.42
N VAL A 211 -4.37 -10.19 17.07
CA VAL A 211 -5.39 -9.53 17.90
C VAL A 211 -6.79 -9.92 17.44
N SER A 212 -7.07 -9.76 16.14
CA SER A 212 -8.39 -10.07 15.58
C SER A 212 -8.30 -10.43 14.10
N VAL A 213 -9.33 -11.15 13.65
CA VAL A 213 -9.62 -11.41 12.24
C VAL A 213 -11.06 -11.02 12.01
N GLU A 214 -11.31 -10.18 11.01
CA GLU A 214 -12.64 -9.67 10.69
C GLU A 214 -12.86 -9.77 9.18
N GLU A 215 -14.07 -10.18 8.80
CA GLU A 215 -14.48 -10.16 7.40
C GLU A 215 -14.46 -8.73 6.88
N PHE A 216 -13.78 -8.50 5.76
CA PHE A 216 -13.71 -7.18 5.17
C PHE A 216 -15.08 -6.81 4.61
N LYS A 217 -15.74 -5.81 5.21
CA LYS A 217 -17.05 -5.34 4.76
C LYS A 217 -16.91 -3.98 4.13
N LEU A 218 -17.22 -3.90 2.85
CA LEU A 218 -17.45 -2.64 2.18
C LEU A 218 -18.76 -2.05 2.70
N ASP A 219 -18.82 -0.73 2.85
CA ASP A 219 -20.10 -0.08 3.15
C ASP A 219 -20.91 0.03 1.83
N PRO A 220 -22.03 -0.69 1.69
CA PRO A 220 -22.80 -0.69 0.45
C PRO A 220 -23.33 0.71 0.10
N VAL A 221 -23.54 1.59 1.08
CA VAL A 221 -24.00 2.96 0.82
C VAL A 221 -22.87 3.77 0.18
N THR A 222 -21.67 3.65 0.72
CA THR A 222 -20.49 4.35 0.22
C THR A 222 -20.09 3.84 -1.17
N GLU A 223 -20.10 2.52 -1.39
CA GLU A 223 -19.80 1.94 -2.71
C GLU A 223 -20.85 2.30 -3.76
N THR A 224 -22.14 2.32 -3.40
CA THR A 224 -23.19 2.75 -4.32
C THR A 224 -23.10 4.24 -4.67
N LEU A 225 -22.67 5.09 -3.73
CA LEU A 225 -22.40 6.51 -3.98
C LEU A 225 -21.24 6.69 -4.98
N TYR A 226 -20.13 5.96 -4.82
CA TYR A 226 -19.00 6.00 -5.76
C TYR A 226 -19.37 5.45 -7.14
N GLY A 227 -20.11 4.34 -7.19
CA GLY A 227 -20.63 3.78 -8.43
C GLY A 227 -21.58 4.73 -9.16
N LEU A 228 -22.50 5.38 -8.42
CA LEU A 228 -23.44 6.36 -8.97
C LEU A 228 -22.70 7.60 -9.49
N ALA A 229 -21.73 8.12 -8.74
CA ALA A 229 -20.93 9.28 -9.15
C ALA A 229 -20.16 9.00 -10.45
N SER A 230 -19.53 7.83 -10.55
CA SER A 230 -18.83 7.37 -11.75
C SER A 230 -19.77 7.25 -12.95
N LEU A 231 -20.96 6.66 -12.75
CA LEU A 231 -21.98 6.53 -13.79
C LEU A 231 -22.49 7.89 -14.28
N ILE A 232 -22.81 8.81 -13.37
CA ILE A 232 -23.19 10.19 -13.71
C ILE A 232 -22.06 10.89 -14.48
N GLY A 233 -20.80 10.70 -14.08
CA GLY A 233 -19.64 11.24 -14.78
C GLY A 233 -19.57 10.76 -16.24
N CYS A 234 -19.64 9.46 -16.47
CA CYS A 234 -19.63 8.85 -17.80
C CYS A 234 -20.80 9.34 -18.66
N PHE A 235 -22.03 9.34 -18.13
CA PHE A 235 -23.20 9.83 -18.86
C PHE A 235 -23.12 11.34 -19.16
N THR A 236 -22.61 12.13 -18.23
CA THR A 236 -22.42 13.57 -18.42
C THR A 236 -21.43 13.82 -19.55
N MET A 237 -20.30 13.11 -19.57
CA MET A 237 -19.32 13.22 -20.66
C MET A 237 -19.93 12.80 -22.00
N MET A 238 -20.71 11.72 -22.03
CA MET A 238 -21.37 11.23 -23.24
C MET A 238 -22.47 12.16 -23.77
N ILE A 239 -23.17 12.91 -22.91
CA ILE A 239 -24.29 13.79 -23.31
C ILE A 239 -23.83 15.22 -23.59
N VAL A 240 -22.95 15.77 -22.76
CA VAL A 240 -22.53 17.18 -22.84
C VAL A 240 -21.75 17.45 -24.11
N VAL A 241 -20.85 16.54 -24.51
CA VAL A 241 -20.03 16.73 -25.73
C VAL A 241 -20.90 16.81 -27.00
N PRO A 242 -21.84 15.88 -27.28
CA PRO A 242 -22.77 16.00 -28.40
C PRO A 242 -23.70 17.21 -28.30
N MET A 243 -24.15 17.59 -27.10
CA MET A 243 -25.00 18.78 -26.92
C MET A 243 -24.27 20.06 -27.31
N ILE A 244 -23.00 20.23 -26.92
CA ILE A 244 -22.17 21.38 -27.31
C ILE A 244 -22.02 21.42 -28.85
N ALA A 245 -21.73 20.27 -29.48
CA ALA A 245 -21.65 20.18 -30.94
C ALA A 245 -22.98 20.53 -31.63
N TYR A 246 -24.10 20.08 -31.07
CA TYR A 246 -25.43 20.38 -31.59
C TYR A 246 -25.78 21.87 -31.47
N PHE A 247 -25.63 22.46 -30.29
CA PHE A 247 -25.98 23.87 -30.07
C PHE A 247 -25.08 24.83 -30.82
N SER A 248 -23.79 24.51 -30.97
CA SER A 248 -22.88 25.29 -31.81
C SER A 248 -23.32 25.25 -33.29
N SER A 249 -23.74 24.09 -33.79
CA SER A 249 -24.31 23.95 -35.14
C SER A 249 -25.59 24.78 -35.33
N VAL A 250 -26.55 24.69 -34.40
CA VAL A 250 -27.81 25.46 -34.46
C VAL A 250 -27.57 26.97 -34.36
N ALA A 251 -26.65 27.41 -33.48
CA ALA A 251 -26.29 28.82 -33.36
C ALA A 251 -25.68 29.36 -34.66
N ARG A 252 -24.82 28.56 -35.30
CA ARG A 252 -24.21 28.89 -36.59
C ARG A 252 -25.26 29.01 -37.70
N GLN A 253 -26.20 28.07 -37.78
CA GLN A 253 -27.33 28.14 -38.72
C GLN A 253 -28.15 29.42 -38.54
N LYS A 254 -28.54 29.77 -37.29
CA LYS A 254 -29.29 31.00 -37.03
C LYS A 254 -28.53 32.27 -37.44
N LYS A 255 -27.21 32.28 -37.28
CA LYS A 255 -26.37 33.41 -37.70
C LYS A 255 -26.34 33.53 -39.23
N GLU A 256 -26.18 32.42 -39.93
CA GLU A 256 -26.19 32.36 -41.40
C GLU A 256 -27.57 32.76 -41.96
N ASP A 257 -28.66 32.30 -41.35
CA ASP A 257 -30.03 32.68 -41.73
C ASP A 257 -30.29 34.18 -41.54
N ARG A 258 -29.77 34.78 -40.46
CA ARG A 258 -29.88 36.22 -40.21
C ARG A 258 -29.12 37.03 -41.26
N GLN A 259 -27.90 36.61 -41.62
CA GLN A 259 -27.11 37.25 -42.67
C GLN A 259 -27.79 37.17 -44.04
N ARG A 260 -28.45 36.04 -44.34
CA ARG A 260 -29.22 35.87 -45.58
C ARG A 260 -30.51 36.69 -45.59
N ALA A 261 -31.12 36.95 -44.43
CA ALA A 261 -32.28 37.83 -44.31
C ALA A 261 -31.91 39.32 -44.44
N GLU A 262 -30.75 39.73 -43.92
CA GLU A 262 -30.23 41.11 -44.03
C GLU A 262 -29.68 41.42 -45.43
N ASN A 263 -29.17 40.41 -46.15
CA ASN A 263 -28.74 40.52 -47.54
C ASN A 263 -29.48 39.51 -48.41
N PRO A 264 -30.76 39.77 -48.76
CA PRO A 264 -31.47 38.89 -49.66
C PRO A 264 -30.78 38.87 -51.03
N PRO A 265 -30.74 37.72 -51.72
CA PRO A 265 -30.19 37.66 -53.08
C PRO A 265 -30.96 38.62 -53.99
N PRO A 266 -30.29 39.24 -54.98
CA PRO A 266 -30.95 40.13 -55.91
C PRO A 266 -32.11 39.40 -56.58
N SER A 267 -33.28 40.03 -56.59
CA SER A 267 -34.44 39.53 -57.32
C SER A 267 -34.18 39.70 -58.82
N ASP A 268 -34.16 38.58 -59.56
CA ASP A 268 -34.21 38.57 -61.02
C ASP A 268 -35.50 39.23 -61.55
#